data_AF-A0A0F9T3Z1-F1
#
_entry.id   AF-A0A0F9T3Z1-F1
#
_cell.length_a   1.000
_cell.length_b   1.000
_cell.length_c   1.000
_cell.angle_alpha   90.00
_cell.angle_beta   90.00
_cell.angle_gamma   90.00
#
_symmetry.space_group_name_H-M   'P 1'
#
loop_
_entity.id
_entity.type
_entity.pdbx_description
1 polymer ?
#
loop_
_entity_poly.entity_id
_entity_poly.type
_entity_poly.pdbx_seq_one_letter_code
_entity_poly.pdbx_strand_id
1 'polypeptide(L)'
;MPVFEEAIVAGIGIEALGEVFYAPAYPVVEAGIGVGAAVEYEYIAGVWNTIWEQAMEKNQNVPEKAADYLRKRVGFLKLRKVGAEKTILQMQKLSLQERAGEIANLLEYGHEAQIWCADYTLDLSDDVGIIEVPGEQQARNIQPGYNDNAVYSQARDGQMLPAIVSTPAATFWNLAMMPGWQKWMPTYRYGTITSIDYGANTCNLDLEAAASSQQNIDVNQGTSLAGVPIEYMYCNAGAFEVDDVVLIEFTNQDYATPKVIGFKSNPKRCTQWVVFKCWAKNSGLPGDNEYPLSYVHPERYVVWDAHQADFADLGLWGGPEVAGDYPCLLADLTTWLSATSEVSVSECYESD
;
A
#
# COMPACT_ATOMS: atom_id res chain seq x y z
N MET A 1 -9.37 -32.79 -13.95
CA MET A 1 -8.53 -31.65 -14.38
C MET A 1 -7.12 -31.95 -13.95
N PRO A 2 -6.23 -32.38 -14.86
CA PRO A 2 -4.81 -32.45 -14.55
C PRO A 2 -4.14 -31.11 -14.88
N VAL A 3 -3.24 -30.77 -13.97
CA VAL A 3 -2.43 -29.56 -13.88
C VAL A 3 -1.22 -29.72 -14.80
N PHE A 4 -0.84 -28.66 -15.51
CA PHE A 4 0.40 -28.59 -16.28
C PHE A 4 1.59 -28.41 -15.32
N GLU A 5 2.53 -29.35 -15.33
CA GLU A 5 3.93 -29.10 -14.97
C GLU A 5 4.78 -29.45 -16.20
N GLU A 6 5.27 -28.43 -16.89
CA GLU A 6 6.30 -28.56 -17.90
C GLU A 6 7.65 -28.82 -17.22
N ALA A 7 8.08 -30.08 -17.21
CA ALA A 7 9.48 -30.42 -17.05
C ALA A 7 10.04 -30.81 -18.42
N ILE A 8 10.71 -29.86 -19.07
CA ILE A 8 11.50 -30.13 -20.28
C ILE A 8 12.74 -30.92 -19.84
N VAL A 9 12.65 -32.25 -19.96
CA VAL A 9 13.81 -33.15 -19.96
C VAL A 9 13.75 -33.94 -21.26
N ALA A 10 14.45 -33.45 -22.28
CA ALA A 10 14.66 -34.20 -23.51
C ALA A 10 16.03 -34.88 -23.44
N GLY A 11 16.00 -36.18 -23.16
CA GLY A 11 17.11 -37.10 -23.43
C GLY A 11 16.63 -38.29 -24.26
N ILE A 12 17.58 -38.85 -25.01
CA ILE A 12 17.67 -40.22 -25.58
C ILE A 12 17.11 -40.45 -27.01
N GLY A 13 17.97 -41.05 -27.86
CA GLY A 13 17.55 -42.00 -28.91
C GLY A 13 18.47 -42.18 -30.12
N ILE A 14 19.45 -43.08 -30.05
CA ILE A 14 20.18 -43.66 -31.21
C ILE A 14 19.50 -44.97 -31.62
N GLU A 15 19.27 -45.20 -32.93
CA GLU A 15 19.23 -46.55 -33.53
C GLU A 15 19.97 -46.54 -34.89
N ALA A 16 20.46 -47.72 -35.27
CA ALA A 16 21.66 -48.01 -36.04
C ALA A 16 21.55 -47.93 -37.58
N LEU A 17 22.70 -47.98 -38.28
CA LEU A 17 23.09 -49.04 -39.23
C LEU A 17 24.46 -48.73 -39.91
N GLY A 18 25.39 -49.70 -39.85
CA GLY A 18 26.28 -50.03 -40.97
C GLY A 18 27.69 -49.43 -41.03
N GLU A 19 28.68 -50.32 -40.89
CA GLU A 19 30.10 -50.21 -41.28
C GLU A 19 31.10 -49.51 -40.34
N VAL A 20 32.08 -50.32 -39.94
CA VAL A 20 33.16 -50.04 -39.00
C VAL A 20 34.34 -49.45 -39.78
N PHE A 21 34.69 -48.20 -39.50
CA PHE A 21 36.04 -47.69 -39.73
C PHE A 21 36.69 -47.35 -38.38
N TYR A 22 37.78 -48.05 -38.09
CA TYR A 22 38.61 -47.85 -36.90
C TYR A 22 39.30 -46.48 -36.97
N ALA A 23 38.75 -45.48 -36.28
CA ALA A 23 39.52 -44.36 -35.76
C ALA A 23 39.61 -44.53 -34.23
N PRO A 24 40.78 -44.28 -33.59
CA PRO A 24 40.89 -44.38 -32.14
C PRO A 24 39.91 -43.42 -31.48
N ALA A 25 38.93 -44.00 -30.77
CA ALA A 25 37.84 -43.30 -30.11
C ALA A 25 38.38 -42.30 -29.06
N TYR A 26 38.04 -41.03 -29.26
CA TYR A 26 37.94 -40.04 -28.18
C TYR A 26 36.49 -39.57 -28.13
N PRO A 27 35.96 -39.22 -26.93
CA PRO A 27 34.55 -38.96 -26.75
C PRO A 27 34.11 -37.77 -27.61
N VAL A 28 33.22 -38.05 -28.56
CA VAL A 28 32.49 -37.07 -29.35
C VAL A 28 31.63 -36.26 -28.38
N VAL A 29 31.78 -34.93 -28.42
CA VAL A 29 30.85 -34.02 -27.75
C VAL A 29 29.56 -34.06 -28.57
N GLU A 30 28.50 -34.65 -28.01
CA GLU A 30 27.18 -34.71 -28.64
C GLU A 30 26.66 -33.30 -28.93
N ALA A 31 26.29 -33.07 -30.19
CA ALA A 31 25.34 -32.04 -30.59
C ALA A 31 24.52 -32.62 -31.74
N GLY A 32 23.24 -32.91 -31.47
CA GLY A 32 22.28 -33.34 -32.49
C GLY A 32 21.64 -32.13 -33.19
N ILE A 33 21.38 -32.26 -34.50
CA ILE A 33 20.12 -31.97 -35.23
C ILE A 33 20.37 -32.25 -36.74
N GLY A 34 19.37 -32.87 -37.41
CA GLY A 34 19.46 -33.44 -38.76
C GLY A 34 19.38 -32.45 -39.94
N VAL A 35 19.78 -32.96 -41.12
CA VAL A 35 19.82 -32.34 -42.47
C VAL A 35 20.82 -31.19 -42.66
N GLY A 36 21.30 -30.53 -41.59
CA GLY A 36 22.56 -29.75 -41.62
C GLY A 36 23.84 -30.61 -41.54
N ALA A 37 23.67 -31.89 -41.20
CA ALA A 37 24.74 -32.76 -40.75
C ALA A 37 25.80 -33.10 -41.82
N ALA A 38 25.45 -33.19 -43.11
CA ALA A 38 26.42 -33.58 -44.15
C ALA A 38 27.42 -32.43 -44.47
N VAL A 39 26.93 -31.20 -44.52
CA VAL A 39 27.75 -30.00 -44.81
C VAL A 39 28.60 -29.63 -43.59
N GLU A 40 28.06 -29.78 -42.38
CA GLU A 40 28.85 -29.64 -41.15
C GLU A 40 29.89 -30.78 -41.01
N TYR A 41 29.58 -32.03 -41.37
CA TYR A 41 30.53 -33.14 -41.29
C TYR A 41 31.74 -32.96 -42.21
N GLU A 42 31.55 -32.56 -43.47
CA GLU A 42 32.67 -32.32 -44.40
C GLU A 42 33.52 -31.12 -43.96
N TYR A 43 32.88 -30.06 -43.46
CA TYR A 43 33.58 -28.90 -42.92
C TYR A 43 34.39 -29.25 -41.66
N ILE A 44 33.79 -30.01 -40.74
CA ILE A 44 34.44 -30.47 -39.51
C ILE A 44 35.58 -31.44 -39.85
N ALA A 45 35.40 -32.39 -40.76
CA ALA A 45 36.44 -33.33 -41.19
C ALA A 45 37.62 -32.63 -41.89
N GLY A 46 37.35 -31.65 -42.77
CA GLY A 46 38.40 -30.86 -43.43
C GLY A 46 39.21 -30.01 -42.45
N VAL A 47 38.55 -29.43 -41.43
CA VAL A 47 39.21 -28.69 -40.36
C VAL A 47 40.01 -29.61 -39.43
N TRP A 48 39.52 -30.82 -39.15
CA TRP A 48 40.28 -31.80 -38.37
C TRP A 48 41.52 -32.30 -39.09
N ASN A 49 41.41 -32.59 -40.38
CA ASN A 49 42.56 -33.04 -41.19
C ASN A 49 43.65 -31.96 -41.23
N THR A 50 43.28 -30.70 -41.44
CA THR A 50 44.25 -29.59 -41.44
C THR A 50 44.89 -29.34 -40.06
N ILE A 51 44.12 -29.44 -38.97
CA ILE A 51 44.66 -29.32 -37.61
C ILE A 51 45.58 -30.48 -37.26
N TRP A 52 45.24 -31.70 -37.70
CA TRP A 52 46.05 -32.90 -37.51
C TRP A 52 47.35 -32.83 -38.32
N GLU A 53 47.29 -32.43 -39.59
CA GLU A 53 48.45 -32.23 -40.46
C GLU A 53 49.43 -31.21 -39.87
N GLN A 54 48.92 -30.06 -39.40
CA GLN A 54 49.75 -29.05 -38.72
C GLN A 54 50.38 -29.58 -37.42
N ALA A 55 49.63 -30.39 -36.65
CA ALA A 55 50.15 -31.01 -35.44
C ALA A 55 51.22 -32.08 -35.74
N MET A 56 51.04 -32.85 -36.81
CA MET A 56 52.01 -33.83 -37.31
C MET A 56 53.29 -33.14 -37.77
N GLU A 57 53.19 -32.11 -38.62
CA GLU A 57 54.32 -31.34 -39.12
C GLU A 57 55.16 -30.74 -37.97
N LYS A 58 54.47 -30.11 -37.00
CA LYS A 58 55.12 -29.50 -35.83
C LYS A 58 55.80 -30.50 -34.90
N ASN A 59 55.38 -31.76 -34.92
CA ASN A 59 55.91 -32.83 -34.08
C ASN A 59 56.71 -33.88 -34.90
N GLN A 60 57.29 -33.47 -36.03
CA GLN A 60 58.17 -34.31 -36.86
C GLN A 60 57.49 -35.58 -37.37
N ASN A 61 56.20 -35.52 -37.70
CA ASN A 61 55.35 -36.63 -38.13
C ASN A 61 55.29 -37.80 -37.14
N VAL A 62 55.49 -37.55 -35.84
CA VAL A 62 55.31 -38.55 -34.77
C VAL A 62 53.87 -38.50 -34.24
N PRO A 63 53.02 -39.52 -34.50
CA PRO A 63 51.58 -39.46 -34.17
C PRO A 63 51.29 -39.30 -32.68
N GLU A 64 52.04 -39.97 -31.80
CA GLU A 64 51.84 -39.88 -30.34
C GLU A 64 52.12 -38.46 -29.81
N LYS A 65 53.17 -37.81 -30.33
CA LYS A 65 53.52 -36.44 -29.97
C LYS A 65 52.49 -35.43 -30.50
N ALA A 66 51.97 -35.66 -31.71
CA ALA A 66 50.89 -34.85 -32.29
C ALA A 66 49.58 -34.98 -31.49
N ALA A 67 49.20 -36.20 -31.07
CA ALA A 67 48.04 -36.45 -30.24
C ALA A 67 48.16 -35.79 -28.85
N ASP A 68 49.31 -35.91 -28.19
CA ASP A 68 49.58 -35.26 -26.91
C ASP A 68 49.55 -33.72 -27.01
N TYR A 69 50.10 -33.16 -28.10
CA TYR A 69 50.02 -31.73 -28.41
C TYR A 69 48.57 -31.24 -28.52
N LEU A 70 47.71 -31.97 -29.26
CA LEU A 70 46.31 -31.61 -29.43
C LEU A 70 45.52 -31.74 -28.13
N ARG A 71 45.76 -32.79 -27.32
CA ARG A 71 45.14 -32.92 -25.98
C ARG A 71 45.49 -31.73 -25.08
N LYS A 72 46.77 -31.34 -25.04
CA LYS A 72 47.24 -30.15 -24.30
C LYS A 72 46.59 -28.87 -24.81
N ARG A 73 46.48 -28.71 -26.14
CA ARG A 73 45.83 -27.57 -26.79
C ARG A 73 44.35 -27.47 -26.44
N VAL A 74 43.62 -28.59 -26.46
CA VAL A 74 42.20 -28.64 -26.05
C VAL A 74 42.05 -28.31 -24.56
N GLY A 75 42.93 -28.83 -23.70
CA GLY A 75 42.97 -28.48 -22.28
C GLY A 75 43.18 -26.98 -22.06
N PHE A 76 44.12 -26.37 -22.79
CA PHE A 76 44.36 -24.92 -22.77
C PHE A 76 43.14 -24.11 -23.23
N LEU A 77 42.46 -24.54 -24.30
CA LEU A 77 41.25 -23.86 -24.79
C LEU A 77 40.09 -23.93 -23.78
N LYS A 78 39.90 -25.09 -23.12
CA LYS A 78 38.92 -25.23 -22.03
C LYS A 78 39.25 -24.29 -20.88
N LEU A 79 40.50 -24.25 -20.43
CA LEU A 79 40.95 -23.33 -19.38
C LEU A 79 40.75 -21.85 -19.77
N ARG A 80 41.02 -21.49 -21.02
CA ARG A 80 40.81 -20.12 -21.53
C ARG A 80 39.32 -19.74 -21.55
N LYS A 81 38.43 -20.67 -21.93
CA LYS A 81 36.98 -20.48 -21.87
C LYS A 81 36.52 -20.25 -20.43
N VAL A 82 36.93 -21.12 -19.50
CA VAL A 82 36.62 -20.99 -18.07
C VAL A 82 37.18 -19.68 -17.50
N GLY A 83 38.39 -19.27 -17.92
CA GLY A 83 38.98 -17.99 -17.56
C GLY A 83 38.15 -16.79 -18.02
N ALA A 84 37.65 -16.83 -19.26
CA ALA A 84 36.77 -15.78 -19.79
C ALA A 84 35.43 -15.73 -19.05
N GLU A 85 34.80 -16.89 -18.80
CA GLU A 85 33.55 -16.99 -18.03
C GLU A 85 33.73 -16.47 -16.60
N LYS A 86 34.84 -16.82 -15.94
CA LYS A 86 35.19 -16.29 -14.61
C LYS A 86 35.32 -14.77 -14.64
N THR A 87 35.99 -14.19 -15.63
CA THR A 87 36.12 -12.74 -15.76
C THR A 87 34.76 -12.08 -15.96
N ILE A 88 33.88 -12.64 -16.80
CA ILE A 88 32.51 -12.12 -17.00
C ILE A 88 31.74 -12.11 -15.69
N LEU A 89 31.77 -13.22 -14.95
CA LEU A 89 31.10 -13.32 -13.64
C LEU A 89 31.68 -12.36 -12.60
N GLN A 90 33.00 -12.13 -12.60
CA GLN A 90 33.64 -11.15 -11.74
C GLN A 90 33.20 -9.72 -12.05
N MET A 91 33.08 -9.37 -13.33
CA MET A 91 32.58 -8.06 -13.76
C MET A 91 31.09 -7.88 -13.41
N GLN A 92 30.27 -8.90 -13.60
CA GLN A 92 28.86 -8.89 -13.19
C GLN A 92 28.71 -8.72 -11.68
N LYS A 93 29.51 -9.45 -10.88
CA LYS A 93 29.53 -9.29 -9.43
C LYS A 93 29.90 -7.86 -9.04
N LEU A 94 30.94 -7.30 -9.64
CA LEU A 94 31.37 -5.92 -9.34
C LEU A 94 30.27 -4.91 -9.66
N SER A 95 29.64 -5.03 -10.83
CA SER A 95 28.52 -4.18 -11.24
C SER A 95 27.33 -4.28 -10.28
N LEU A 96 26.98 -5.48 -9.81
CA LEU A 96 25.93 -5.67 -8.81
C LEU A 96 26.30 -5.08 -7.45
N GLN A 97 27.57 -5.17 -7.06
CA GLN A 97 28.07 -4.57 -5.81
C GLN A 97 28.04 -3.04 -5.87
N GLU A 98 28.42 -2.44 -7.00
CA GLU A 98 28.32 -1.00 -7.24
C GLU A 98 26.86 -0.55 -7.19
N ARG A 99 25.95 -1.28 -7.86
CA ARG A 99 24.52 -0.99 -7.81
C ARG A 99 23.93 -1.09 -6.41
N ALA A 100 24.33 -2.08 -5.62
CA ALA A 100 23.91 -2.19 -4.22
C ALA A 100 24.38 -0.99 -3.38
N GLY A 101 25.61 -0.52 -3.63
CA GLY A 101 26.14 0.69 -3.00
C GLY A 101 25.36 1.96 -3.37
N GLU A 102 25.02 2.14 -4.64
CA GLU A 102 24.19 3.26 -5.09
C GLU A 102 22.83 3.27 -4.39
N ILE A 103 22.16 2.12 -4.31
CA ILE A 103 20.85 2.00 -3.66
C ILE A 103 20.94 2.29 -2.15
N ALA A 104 21.98 1.80 -1.49
CA ALA A 104 22.19 2.08 -0.07
C ALA A 104 22.35 3.58 0.21
N ASN A 105 23.04 4.31 -0.67
CA ASN A 105 23.22 5.76 -0.51
C ASN A 105 21.93 6.58 -0.76
N LEU A 106 20.97 6.06 -1.52
CA LEU A 106 19.69 6.75 -1.73
C LEU A 106 18.84 6.84 -0.46
N LEU A 107 18.99 5.90 0.48
CA LEU A 107 18.30 5.94 1.77
C LEU A 107 18.74 7.15 2.62
N GLU A 108 19.91 7.72 2.34
CA GLU A 108 20.48 8.84 3.10
C GLU A 108 19.95 10.21 2.63
N TYR A 109 19.32 10.27 1.44
CA TYR A 109 18.70 11.49 0.90
C TYR A 109 17.26 11.67 1.39
N GLY A 110 17.06 11.63 2.70
CA GLY A 110 15.76 11.91 3.32
C GLY A 110 15.26 13.31 2.93
N HIS A 111 14.11 13.38 2.27
CA HIS A 111 13.39 14.63 2.07
C HIS A 111 12.49 14.85 3.29
N GLU A 112 12.74 15.92 4.05
CA GLU A 112 11.81 16.36 5.08
C GLU A 112 10.55 16.94 4.44
N ALA A 113 9.39 16.46 4.85
CA ALA A 113 8.09 16.96 4.40
C ALA A 113 7.14 17.10 5.59
N GLN A 114 6.33 18.16 5.57
CA GLN A 114 5.22 18.32 6.51
C GLN A 114 3.98 17.64 5.93
N ILE A 115 3.43 16.67 6.66
CA ILE A 115 2.31 15.83 6.23
C ILE A 115 1.33 15.73 7.40
N TRP A 116 0.03 15.78 7.11
CA TRP A 116 -1.01 15.61 8.13
C TRP A 116 -1.23 14.13 8.45
N CYS A 117 -1.43 13.82 9.74
CA CYS A 117 -2.09 12.59 10.15
C CYS A 117 -3.55 12.61 9.68
N ALA A 118 -4.06 11.46 9.25
CA ALA A 118 -5.46 11.32 8.86
C ALA A 118 -6.42 11.59 10.05
N ASP A 119 -5.98 11.34 11.28
CA ASP A 119 -6.73 11.62 12.51
C ASP A 119 -6.01 12.57 13.47
N TYR A 120 -6.70 12.94 14.55
CA TYR A 120 -6.17 13.84 15.57
C TYR A 120 -5.29 13.10 16.59
N THR A 121 -4.22 12.48 16.09
CA THR A 121 -3.16 11.88 16.91
C THR A 121 -1.94 12.80 16.91
N LEU A 122 -1.44 13.19 18.08
CA LEU A 122 -0.38 14.21 18.23
C LEU A 122 0.95 13.62 18.74
N ASP A 123 0.91 12.38 19.18
CA ASP A 123 1.97 11.66 19.88
C ASP A 123 2.52 10.49 19.05
N LEU A 124 2.44 10.60 17.72
CA LEU A 124 3.10 9.67 16.81
C LEU A 124 4.62 9.65 17.07
N SER A 125 5.15 8.46 17.31
CA SER A 125 6.59 8.19 17.38
C SER A 125 6.99 7.12 16.35
N ASP A 126 8.31 7.00 16.13
CA ASP A 126 8.91 5.95 15.31
C ASP A 126 8.49 5.98 13.83
N ASP A 127 8.65 4.84 13.14
CA ASP A 127 8.33 4.68 11.72
C ASP A 127 6.80 4.57 11.53
N VAL A 128 6.26 5.50 10.76
CA VAL A 128 4.82 5.57 10.46
C VAL A 128 4.50 5.16 9.02
N GLY A 129 3.30 4.62 8.83
CA GLY A 129 2.73 4.32 7.51
C GLY A 129 2.32 5.59 6.78
N ILE A 130 2.64 5.65 5.48
CA ILE A 130 2.27 6.76 4.59
C ILE A 130 1.18 6.28 3.65
N ILE A 131 0.19 7.14 3.44
CA ILE A 131 -0.89 7.00 2.48
C ILE A 131 -0.55 7.85 1.26
N GLU A 132 -0.57 7.26 0.07
CA GLU A 132 -0.43 7.99 -1.19
C GLU A 132 -1.76 8.12 -1.93
N VAL A 133 -2.12 9.34 -2.33
CA VAL A 133 -3.39 9.64 -3.00
C VAL A 133 -3.11 10.30 -4.35
N PRO A 134 -3.64 9.80 -5.49
CA PRO A 134 -4.49 8.62 -5.68
C PRO A 134 -3.68 7.33 -5.89
N GLY A 135 -2.65 7.09 -5.08
CA GLY A 135 -1.68 6.01 -5.28
C GLY A 135 -0.36 6.48 -5.92
N GLU A 136 0.02 7.75 -5.69
CA GLU A 136 1.29 8.34 -6.14
C GLU A 136 1.82 9.32 -5.09
N GLN A 137 3.12 9.59 -5.11
CA GLN A 137 3.85 10.42 -4.13
C GLN A 137 3.47 11.92 -4.13
N GLN A 138 2.46 12.37 -4.89
CA GLN A 138 2.11 13.79 -5.01
C GLN A 138 1.36 14.32 -3.79
N ALA A 139 0.32 13.62 -3.36
CA ALA A 139 -0.43 13.93 -2.15
C ALA A 139 -0.29 12.78 -1.16
N ARG A 140 -0.05 13.12 0.11
CA ARG A 140 0.21 12.15 1.16
C ARG A 140 -0.49 12.53 2.46
N ASN A 141 -0.85 11.51 3.22
CA ASN A 141 -1.23 11.60 4.64
C ASN A 141 -0.45 10.54 5.42
N ILE A 142 -0.31 10.73 6.72
CA ILE A 142 0.09 9.64 7.62
C ILE A 142 -1.18 8.84 7.93
N GLN A 143 -1.03 7.52 8.03
CA GLN A 143 -2.09 6.60 8.49
C GLN A 143 -2.71 7.11 9.82
N PRO A 144 -4.00 6.83 10.11
CA PRO A 144 -4.61 7.21 11.38
C PRO A 144 -3.82 6.65 12.56
N GLY A 145 -3.52 7.47 13.57
CA GLY A 145 -2.75 7.06 14.75
C GLY A 145 -3.56 6.32 15.82
N TYR A 146 -4.89 6.47 15.82
CA TYR A 146 -5.76 5.79 16.77
C TYR A 146 -5.57 4.27 16.72
N ASN A 147 -5.48 3.64 17.90
CA ASN A 147 -5.20 2.20 18.08
C ASN A 147 -3.90 1.72 17.40
N ASP A 148 -2.85 2.55 17.41
CA ASP A 148 -1.54 2.25 16.81
C ASP A 148 -1.60 1.95 15.30
N ASN A 149 -2.68 2.37 14.63
CA ASN A 149 -2.87 2.10 13.20
C ASN A 149 -1.81 2.82 12.34
N ALA A 150 -1.17 3.86 12.85
CA ALA A 150 -0.13 4.60 12.15
C ALA A 150 1.20 3.86 12.11
N VAL A 151 1.42 2.85 12.95
CA VAL A 151 2.68 2.09 12.97
C VAL A 151 2.91 1.44 11.61
N TYR A 152 4.14 1.58 11.09
CA TYR A 152 4.52 1.04 9.79
C TYR A 152 4.25 -0.47 9.69
N SER A 153 3.61 -0.88 8.60
CA SER A 153 3.39 -2.27 8.23
C SER A 153 3.80 -2.53 6.78
N GLN A 154 4.79 -3.40 6.57
CA GLN A 154 5.29 -3.74 5.23
C GLN A 154 4.21 -4.32 4.30
N ALA A 155 3.15 -4.92 4.85
CA ALA A 155 2.06 -5.47 4.04
C ALA A 155 1.08 -4.40 3.52
N ARG A 156 1.05 -3.23 4.15
CA ARG A 156 0.10 -2.14 3.87
C ARG A 156 0.80 -0.92 3.26
N ASP A 157 1.93 -0.54 3.84
CA ASP A 157 2.62 0.72 3.57
C ASP A 157 3.82 0.53 2.65
N GLY A 158 4.22 1.60 1.95
CA GLY A 158 5.41 1.58 1.10
C GLY A 158 5.34 0.60 -0.08
N GLN A 159 4.14 0.28 -0.55
CA GLN A 159 3.93 -0.66 -1.66
C GLN A 159 4.51 -0.15 -2.99
N MET A 160 4.71 1.17 -3.11
CA MET A 160 5.37 1.77 -4.25
C MET A 160 6.89 1.74 -4.11
N LEU A 161 7.55 1.12 -5.09
CA LEU A 161 9.01 1.08 -5.18
C LEU A 161 9.53 2.15 -6.15
N PRO A 162 10.60 2.89 -5.78
CA PRO A 162 11.27 3.78 -6.71
C PRO A 162 11.77 3.06 -7.98
N ALA A 163 11.70 3.72 -9.13
CA ALA A 163 12.17 3.17 -10.40
C ALA A 163 13.66 2.75 -10.36
N ILE A 164 14.48 3.44 -9.56
CA ILE A 164 15.91 3.18 -9.41
C ILE A 164 16.22 1.85 -8.69
N VAL A 165 15.31 1.34 -7.87
CA VAL A 165 15.47 0.02 -7.22
C VAL A 165 14.82 -1.11 -8.02
N SER A 166 14.17 -0.80 -9.14
CA SER A 166 13.44 -1.74 -9.99
C SER A 166 14.19 -2.06 -11.28
N THR A 167 13.92 -3.24 -11.86
CA THR A 167 14.45 -3.56 -13.21
C THR A 167 13.73 -2.71 -14.26
N PRO A 168 14.36 -2.40 -15.41
CA PRO A 168 13.69 -1.63 -16.47
C PRO A 168 12.37 -2.24 -16.93
N ALA A 169 12.27 -3.56 -16.99
CA ALA A 169 11.05 -4.26 -17.35
C ALA A 169 9.94 -4.10 -16.29
N ALA A 170 10.28 -4.22 -15.01
CA ALA A 170 9.34 -4.00 -13.90
C ALA A 170 8.88 -2.53 -13.83
N THR A 171 9.80 -1.59 -13.99
CA THR A 171 9.48 -0.16 -14.04
C THR A 171 8.54 0.15 -15.19
N PHE A 172 8.80 -0.37 -16.40
CA PHE A 172 7.93 -0.17 -17.55
C PHE A 172 6.53 -0.76 -17.30
N TRP A 173 6.45 -1.99 -16.78
CA TRP A 173 5.19 -2.63 -16.47
C TRP A 173 4.37 -1.83 -15.45
N ASN A 174 4.98 -1.44 -14.33
CA ASN A 174 4.31 -0.67 -13.28
C ASN A 174 3.81 0.67 -13.83
N LEU A 175 4.62 1.37 -14.61
CA LEU A 175 4.25 2.65 -15.22
C LEU A 175 3.09 2.49 -16.23
N ALA A 176 3.14 1.45 -17.07
CA ALA A 176 2.11 1.20 -18.07
C ALA A 176 0.77 0.78 -17.44
N MET A 177 0.80 0.04 -16.34
CA MET A 177 -0.42 -0.43 -15.65
C MET A 177 -0.98 0.60 -14.67
N MET A 178 -0.18 1.57 -14.22
CA MET A 178 -0.54 2.53 -13.17
C MET A 178 -1.90 3.23 -13.38
N PRO A 179 -2.23 3.82 -14.54
CA PRO A 179 -3.54 4.47 -14.70
C PRO A 179 -4.71 3.51 -14.55
N GLY A 180 -4.54 2.26 -15.02
CA GLY A 180 -5.53 1.21 -14.90
C GLY A 180 -5.73 0.77 -13.46
N TRP A 181 -4.63 0.55 -12.72
CA TRP A 181 -4.67 0.24 -11.29
C TRP A 181 -5.31 1.38 -10.50
N GLN A 182 -4.90 2.63 -10.71
CA GLN A 182 -5.47 3.79 -10.02
C GLN A 182 -6.97 3.87 -10.24
N LYS A 183 -7.47 3.64 -11.46
CA LYS A 183 -8.90 3.75 -11.77
C LYS A 183 -9.72 2.56 -11.26
N TRP A 184 -9.26 1.34 -11.49
CA TRP A 184 -10.06 0.13 -11.28
C TRP A 184 -9.79 -0.58 -9.95
N MET A 185 -8.65 -0.29 -9.32
CA MET A 185 -8.21 -0.86 -8.05
C MET A 185 -7.64 0.23 -7.11
N PRO A 186 -8.39 1.31 -6.83
CA PRO A 186 -7.86 2.40 -6.01
C PRO A 186 -7.67 1.95 -4.57
N THR A 187 -6.66 2.48 -3.88
CA THR A 187 -6.55 2.33 -2.43
C THR A 187 -7.15 3.53 -1.69
N TYR A 188 -6.90 4.76 -2.17
CA TYR A 188 -7.31 5.98 -1.48
C TYR A 188 -7.75 7.10 -2.43
N ARG A 189 -8.67 7.96 -1.96
CA ARG A 189 -9.10 9.22 -2.61
C ARG A 189 -9.39 10.31 -1.58
N TYR A 190 -9.47 11.55 -2.05
CA TYR A 190 -10.08 12.63 -1.29
C TYR A 190 -11.48 12.94 -1.80
N GLY A 191 -12.32 13.45 -0.91
CA GLY A 191 -13.63 13.97 -1.28
C GLY A 191 -14.16 14.97 -0.26
N THR A 192 -15.20 15.68 -0.63
CA THR A 192 -15.88 16.67 0.20
C THR A 192 -17.23 16.13 0.62
N ILE A 193 -17.50 16.13 1.93
CA ILE A 193 -18.79 15.66 2.45
C ILE A 193 -19.91 16.61 2.03
N THR A 194 -20.99 16.06 1.47
CA THR A 194 -22.18 16.82 1.05
C THR A 194 -23.37 16.63 1.98
N SER A 195 -23.42 15.52 2.72
CA SER A 195 -24.43 15.27 3.76
C SER A 195 -23.98 14.15 4.68
N ILE A 196 -24.42 14.18 5.95
CA ILE A 196 -24.08 13.19 6.98
C ILE A 196 -25.36 12.66 7.62
N ASP A 197 -25.43 11.34 7.79
CA ASP A 197 -26.34 10.67 8.70
C ASP A 197 -25.55 10.25 9.96
N TYR A 198 -25.67 11.06 11.01
CA TYR A 198 -24.97 10.83 12.27
C TYR A 198 -25.47 9.59 13.01
N GLY A 199 -26.74 9.20 12.83
CA GLY A 199 -27.30 8.00 13.46
C GLY A 199 -26.79 6.70 12.82
N ALA A 200 -26.62 6.71 11.50
CA ALA A 200 -26.08 5.58 10.74
C ALA A 200 -24.55 5.59 10.62
N ASN A 201 -23.87 6.67 11.03
CA ASN A 201 -22.44 6.90 10.80
C ASN A 201 -22.06 6.80 9.30
N THR A 202 -22.87 7.39 8.42
CA THR A 202 -22.62 7.40 6.98
C THR A 202 -22.67 8.81 6.40
N CYS A 203 -22.05 9.01 5.25
CA CYS A 203 -22.13 10.28 4.51
C CYS A 203 -22.27 10.07 3.01
N ASN A 204 -22.75 11.12 2.34
CA ASN A 204 -22.56 11.29 0.90
C ASN A 204 -21.44 12.30 0.68
N LEU A 205 -20.68 12.13 -0.39
CA LEU A 205 -19.56 12.99 -0.70
C LEU A 205 -19.35 13.12 -2.21
N ASP A 206 -18.74 14.23 -2.62
CA ASP A 206 -18.22 14.43 -3.96
C ASP A 206 -16.72 14.17 -3.96
N LEU A 207 -16.23 13.36 -4.90
CA LEU A 207 -14.81 13.04 -5.02
C LEU A 207 -14.04 14.21 -5.61
N GLU A 208 -12.88 14.52 -5.04
CA GLU A 208 -11.96 15.45 -5.68
C GLU A 208 -11.50 14.89 -7.03
N ALA A 209 -11.25 15.78 -8.00
CA ALA A 209 -10.70 15.38 -9.29
C ALA A 209 -9.32 14.73 -9.07
N ALA A 210 -9.18 13.49 -9.54
CA ALA A 210 -7.93 12.74 -9.46
C ALA A 210 -7.52 12.30 -10.87
N ALA A 211 -6.26 12.54 -11.22
CA ALA A 211 -5.69 12.13 -12.49
C ALA A 211 -4.37 11.40 -12.28
N SER A 212 -4.10 10.40 -13.12
CA SER A 212 -2.79 9.76 -13.19
C SER A 212 -1.75 10.76 -13.64
N SER A 213 -0.57 10.78 -12.99
CA SER A 213 0.56 11.58 -13.49
C SER A 213 0.97 11.15 -14.90
N GLN A 214 0.63 9.93 -15.30
CA GLN A 214 0.81 9.43 -16.65
C GLN A 214 -0.33 9.92 -17.55
N GLN A 215 -0.01 10.88 -18.41
CA GLN A 215 -0.92 11.43 -19.43
C GLN A 215 -2.16 12.17 -18.91
N ASN A 216 -2.23 12.50 -17.61
CA ASN A 216 -3.33 13.24 -17.01
C ASN A 216 -4.70 12.56 -17.24
N ILE A 217 -4.74 11.23 -17.14
CA ILE A 217 -5.93 10.42 -17.32
C ILE A 217 -6.79 10.49 -16.07
N ASP A 218 -8.09 10.74 -16.20
CA ASP A 218 -9.04 10.68 -15.07
C ASP A 218 -9.15 9.27 -14.49
N VAL A 219 -8.80 9.16 -13.20
CA VAL A 219 -8.76 7.90 -12.45
C VAL A 219 -9.94 7.74 -11.49
N ASN A 220 -10.94 8.61 -11.51
CA ASN A 220 -12.19 8.37 -10.81
C ASN A 220 -13.13 7.51 -11.68
N GLN A 221 -13.95 6.65 -11.05
CA GLN A 221 -15.01 5.91 -11.76
C GLN A 221 -16.35 6.65 -11.74
N GLY A 222 -16.58 7.47 -10.73
CA GLY A 222 -17.70 8.40 -10.61
C GLY A 222 -17.26 9.68 -9.92
N THR A 223 -18.17 10.66 -9.84
CA THR A 223 -17.90 11.97 -9.22
C THR A 223 -18.39 12.06 -7.78
N SER A 224 -19.25 11.14 -7.35
CA SER A 224 -19.83 11.14 -6.02
C SER A 224 -20.00 9.72 -5.47
N LEU A 225 -19.98 9.61 -4.15
CA LEU A 225 -20.26 8.38 -3.41
C LEU A 225 -21.41 8.65 -2.43
N ALA A 226 -22.25 7.65 -2.22
CA ALA A 226 -23.42 7.76 -1.36
C ALA A 226 -23.44 6.65 -0.30
N GLY A 227 -23.89 6.97 0.91
CA GLY A 227 -23.97 6.04 2.03
C GLY A 227 -22.62 5.46 2.44
N VAL A 228 -21.54 6.24 2.32
CA VAL A 228 -20.19 5.82 2.67
C VAL A 228 -20.06 5.76 4.21
N PRO A 229 -19.67 4.63 4.80
CA PRO A 229 -19.43 4.54 6.24
C PRO A 229 -18.25 5.41 6.68
N ILE A 230 -18.38 6.02 7.86
CA ILE A 230 -17.32 6.80 8.51
C ILE A 230 -16.75 5.98 9.67
N GLU A 231 -15.45 5.69 9.61
CA GLU A 231 -14.69 5.05 10.69
C GLU A 231 -13.57 6.00 11.11
N TYR A 232 -13.79 6.71 12.22
CA TYR A 232 -12.87 7.73 12.68
C TYR A 232 -12.75 7.71 14.20
N MET A 233 -11.56 7.32 14.66
CA MET A 233 -11.26 7.16 16.07
C MET A 233 -12.38 6.37 16.80
N TYR A 234 -12.92 6.92 17.89
CA TYR A 234 -14.03 6.35 18.64
C TYR A 234 -15.38 7.05 18.37
N CYS A 235 -15.40 8.18 17.67
CA CYS A 235 -16.60 9.02 17.52
C CYS A 235 -17.23 8.96 16.12
N ASN A 236 -16.61 8.27 15.16
CA ASN A 236 -17.13 8.10 13.79
C ASN A 236 -17.54 9.44 13.16
N ALA A 237 -18.82 9.59 12.79
CA ALA A 237 -19.34 10.80 12.16
C ALA A 237 -19.27 12.05 13.06
N GLY A 238 -19.16 11.89 14.39
CA GLY A 238 -19.26 12.99 15.35
C GLY A 238 -18.16 14.06 15.25
N ALA A 239 -17.06 13.78 14.55
CA ALA A 239 -15.99 14.77 14.30
C ALA A 239 -16.17 15.56 12.99
N PHE A 240 -17.11 15.18 12.13
CA PHE A 240 -17.24 15.72 10.77
C PHE A 240 -18.47 16.61 10.60
N GLU A 241 -18.34 17.54 9.66
CA GLU A 241 -19.37 18.48 9.21
C GLU A 241 -19.50 18.43 7.69
N VAL A 242 -20.62 18.95 7.16
CA VAL A 242 -20.75 19.17 5.72
C VAL A 242 -19.65 20.15 5.26
N ASP A 243 -19.15 19.96 4.05
CA ASP A 243 -18.03 20.68 3.43
C ASP A 243 -16.63 20.31 3.96
N ASP A 244 -16.51 19.40 4.94
CA ASP A 244 -15.20 18.85 5.33
C ASP A 244 -14.58 18.03 4.20
N VAL A 245 -13.27 18.21 3.99
CA VAL A 245 -12.48 17.44 3.00
C VAL A 245 -11.83 16.25 3.68
N VAL A 246 -12.25 15.06 3.26
CA VAL A 246 -11.95 13.79 3.93
C VAL A 246 -11.09 12.86 3.10
N LEU A 247 -10.43 11.95 3.78
CA LEU A 247 -9.66 10.86 3.23
C LEU A 247 -10.53 9.60 3.20
N ILE A 248 -10.60 8.98 2.02
CA ILE A 248 -11.42 7.81 1.72
C ILE A 248 -10.50 6.65 1.40
N GLU A 249 -10.70 5.53 2.09
CA GLU A 249 -10.10 4.24 1.81
C GLU A 249 -11.08 3.38 1.00
N PHE A 250 -10.56 2.64 0.03
CA PHE A 250 -11.28 1.60 -0.69
C PHE A 250 -10.74 0.25 -0.23
N THR A 251 -11.47 -0.41 0.67
CA THR A 251 -11.03 -1.66 1.28
C THR A 251 -10.83 -2.73 0.20
N ASN A 252 -9.74 -3.50 0.28
CA ASN A 252 -9.36 -4.51 -0.71
C ASN A 252 -9.26 -3.99 -2.15
N GLN A 253 -9.01 -2.69 -2.33
CA GLN A 253 -8.94 -2.03 -3.64
C GLN A 253 -10.25 -2.13 -4.45
N ASP A 254 -11.39 -2.20 -3.77
CA ASP A 254 -12.71 -2.27 -4.40
C ASP A 254 -13.44 -0.92 -4.30
N TYR A 255 -13.80 -0.37 -5.48
CA TYR A 255 -14.55 0.88 -5.58
C TYR A 255 -15.94 0.81 -4.91
N ALA A 256 -16.50 -0.41 -4.77
CA ALA A 256 -17.81 -0.63 -4.15
C ALA A 256 -17.77 -0.64 -2.61
N THR A 257 -16.58 -0.67 -1.99
CA THR A 257 -16.43 -0.67 -0.53
C THR A 257 -15.60 0.54 -0.04
N PRO A 258 -16.09 1.78 -0.25
CA PRO A 258 -15.45 2.97 0.28
C PRO A 258 -15.69 3.12 1.79
N LYS A 259 -14.76 3.77 2.48
CA LYS A 259 -14.86 4.14 3.89
C LYS A 259 -14.12 5.44 4.14
N VAL A 260 -14.71 6.37 4.89
CA VAL A 260 -14.00 7.58 5.35
C VAL A 260 -13.17 7.22 6.56
N ILE A 261 -11.87 7.48 6.51
CA ILE A 261 -10.90 7.13 7.58
C ILE A 261 -10.28 8.35 8.27
N GLY A 262 -10.59 9.56 7.81
CA GLY A 262 -9.99 10.77 8.38
C GLY A 262 -10.11 11.99 7.49
N PHE A 263 -9.28 12.99 7.79
CA PHE A 263 -9.24 14.26 7.10
C PHE A 263 -8.07 14.32 6.11
N LYS A 264 -8.25 15.08 5.03
CA LYS A 264 -7.13 15.44 4.15
C LYS A 264 -6.11 16.33 4.87
N SER A 265 -6.60 17.24 5.71
CA SER A 265 -5.81 18.20 6.46
C SER A 265 -6.54 18.66 7.71
N ASN A 266 -5.81 19.17 8.70
CA ASN A 266 -6.37 19.74 9.94
C ASN A 266 -7.40 18.80 10.61
N PRO A 267 -6.99 17.56 10.97
CA PRO A 267 -7.91 16.61 11.57
C PRO A 267 -8.56 17.20 12.82
N LYS A 268 -9.84 16.90 13.04
CA LYS A 268 -10.60 17.35 14.21
C LYS A 268 -10.54 16.27 15.30
N ARG A 269 -10.45 16.69 16.56
CA ARG A 269 -10.61 15.76 17.70
C ARG A 269 -12.05 15.28 17.82
N CYS A 270 -12.25 14.13 18.45
CA CYS A 270 -13.57 13.74 18.93
C CYS A 270 -14.00 14.62 20.12
N THR A 271 -15.24 15.12 20.09
CA THR A 271 -15.82 15.93 21.17
C THR A 271 -16.46 15.02 22.23
N GLN A 272 -16.34 15.39 23.51
CA GLN A 272 -17.00 14.71 24.64
C GLN A 272 -18.01 15.65 25.29
N TRP A 273 -19.22 15.16 25.51
CA TRP A 273 -20.31 15.90 26.13
C TRP A 273 -20.68 15.27 27.46
N VAL A 274 -20.97 16.08 28.47
CA VAL A 274 -21.47 15.62 29.77
C VAL A 274 -22.88 16.15 29.96
N VAL A 275 -23.84 15.25 30.20
CA VAL A 275 -25.23 15.64 30.44
C VAL A 275 -25.54 15.55 31.92
N PHE A 276 -25.82 16.68 32.55
CA PHE A 276 -26.31 16.75 33.93
C PHE A 276 -27.83 16.83 33.94
N LYS A 277 -28.48 15.95 34.69
CA LYS A 277 -29.89 16.12 35.06
C LYS A 277 -29.96 17.00 36.31
N CYS A 278 -30.75 18.06 36.26
CA CYS A 278 -30.92 19.00 37.38
C CYS A 278 -32.38 19.14 37.80
N TRP A 279 -32.58 19.41 39.09
CA TRP A 279 -33.87 19.73 39.67
C TRP A 279 -33.83 21.16 40.22
N ALA A 280 -34.82 21.98 39.88
CA ALA A 280 -34.98 23.28 40.49
C ALA A 280 -35.54 23.08 41.91
N LYS A 281 -34.81 23.52 42.94
CA LYS A 281 -35.38 23.70 44.27
C LYS A 281 -36.19 24.99 44.23
N ASN A 282 -37.44 24.94 44.68
CA ASN A 282 -38.24 26.14 44.86
C ASN A 282 -37.48 27.03 45.86
N SER A 283 -36.84 28.10 45.39
CA SER A 283 -36.20 29.07 46.25
C SER A 283 -37.32 29.84 46.93
N GLY A 284 -37.87 29.25 47.99
CA GLY A 284 -38.91 29.85 48.80
C GLY A 284 -38.46 31.26 49.13
N LEU A 285 -39.08 32.24 48.49
CA LEU A 285 -39.03 33.59 48.98
C LEU A 285 -39.53 33.53 50.43
N PRO A 286 -38.96 34.31 51.37
CA PRO A 286 -39.41 34.30 52.75
C PRO A 286 -40.89 34.70 52.80
N GLY A 287 -41.79 33.72 52.81
CA GLY A 287 -43.24 33.93 52.66
C GLY A 287 -43.99 32.73 52.05
N ASP A 288 -43.36 31.92 51.22
CA ASP A 288 -44.06 30.85 50.47
C ASP A 288 -44.01 29.49 51.21
N ASN A 289 -44.49 29.46 52.44
CA ASN A 289 -44.58 28.24 53.26
C ASN A 289 -45.94 27.51 53.13
N GLU A 290 -46.77 27.81 52.13
CA GLU A 290 -48.18 27.36 52.14
C GLU A 290 -48.63 26.52 50.95
N TYR A 291 -47.74 26.10 50.04
CA TYR A 291 -48.11 25.15 48.98
C TYR A 291 -47.43 23.79 49.16
N PRO A 292 -48.20 22.68 49.18
CA PRO A 292 -47.65 21.34 49.33
C PRO A 292 -46.75 21.00 48.13
N LEU A 293 -45.58 20.44 48.45
CA LEU A 293 -44.50 19.91 47.61
C LEU A 293 -44.96 18.92 46.50
N SER A 294 -45.81 19.37 45.58
CA SER A 294 -46.44 18.52 44.56
C SER A 294 -46.25 19.02 43.12
N TYR A 295 -45.60 20.16 42.93
CA TYR A 295 -45.10 20.54 41.61
C TYR A 295 -43.75 19.87 41.39
N VAL A 296 -43.80 18.66 40.85
CA VAL A 296 -42.66 18.05 40.17
C VAL A 296 -42.25 19.03 39.08
N HIS A 297 -41.18 19.79 39.30
CA HIS A 297 -40.61 20.60 38.24
C HIS A 297 -40.25 19.66 37.08
N PRO A 298 -40.57 20.01 35.81
CA PRO A 298 -40.20 19.16 34.69
C PRO A 298 -38.69 18.94 34.73
N GLU A 299 -38.24 17.71 34.47
CA GLU A 299 -36.82 17.35 34.47
C GLU A 299 -36.06 18.30 33.54
N ARG A 300 -35.01 18.90 34.06
CA ARG A 300 -34.18 19.86 33.35
C ARG A 300 -32.80 19.27 33.12
N TYR A 301 -32.18 19.65 32.01
CA TYR A 301 -30.88 19.12 31.62
C TYR A 301 -29.90 20.24 31.29
N VAL A 302 -28.65 19.98 31.60
CA VAL A 302 -27.51 20.81 31.21
C VAL A 302 -26.59 19.93 30.39
N VAL A 303 -26.33 20.34 29.16
CA VAL A 303 -25.33 19.69 28.32
C VAL A 303 -24.08 20.55 28.42
N TRP A 304 -23.02 19.97 28.95
CA TRP A 304 -21.72 20.60 29.09
C TRP A 304 -20.81 20.07 28.00
N ASP A 305 -20.22 20.98 27.24
CA ASP A 305 -19.12 20.66 26.36
C ASP A 305 -17.86 20.50 27.20
N ALA A 306 -17.45 19.25 27.47
CA ALA A 306 -16.25 18.98 28.25
C ALA A 306 -15.00 19.54 27.56
N HIS A 307 -15.06 19.75 26.25
CA HIS A 307 -13.99 20.32 25.49
C HIS A 307 -13.94 21.85 25.60
N GLN A 308 -15.04 22.56 25.34
CA GLN A 308 -15.04 24.04 25.44
C GLN A 308 -15.00 24.55 26.87
N ALA A 309 -15.26 23.66 27.85
CA ALA A 309 -15.47 24.02 29.24
C ALA A 309 -16.59 25.09 29.37
N ASP A 310 -17.64 24.91 28.58
CA ASP A 310 -18.83 25.76 28.54
C ASP A 310 -20.09 24.91 28.30
N PHE A 311 -21.26 25.54 28.41
CA PHE A 311 -22.52 24.91 28.04
C PHE A 311 -22.56 24.67 26.52
N ALA A 312 -23.07 23.50 26.10
CA ALA A 312 -23.21 23.18 24.69
C ALA A 312 -24.16 24.16 24.00
N ASP A 313 -23.85 24.61 22.80
CA ASP A 313 -24.85 25.26 21.95
C ASP A 313 -25.81 24.18 21.45
N LEU A 314 -27.12 24.32 21.70
CA LEU A 314 -28.14 23.37 21.21
C LEU A 314 -29.02 23.97 20.11
N GLY A 315 -28.69 25.17 19.59
CA GLY A 315 -29.54 25.93 18.68
C GLY A 315 -29.86 25.21 17.37
N LEU A 316 -28.91 24.42 16.84
CA LEU A 316 -29.13 23.62 15.63
C LEU A 316 -30.14 22.47 15.80
N TRP A 317 -30.46 22.10 17.05
CA TRP A 317 -31.38 21.01 17.39
C TRP A 317 -32.68 21.52 18.03
N GLY A 318 -32.97 22.83 17.91
CA GLY A 318 -34.14 23.46 18.50
C GLY A 318 -34.07 23.63 20.01
N GLY A 319 -32.88 23.44 20.60
CA GLY A 319 -32.61 23.68 22.01
C GLY A 319 -32.20 25.13 22.30
N PRO A 320 -31.87 25.45 23.56
CA PRO A 320 -31.45 26.80 23.95
C PRO A 320 -30.25 27.28 23.14
N GLU A 321 -30.39 28.43 22.47
CA GLU A 321 -29.38 29.03 21.56
C GLU A 321 -28.26 29.77 22.32
N VAL A 322 -28.43 30.02 23.62
CA VAL A 322 -27.46 30.73 24.45
C VAL A 322 -27.30 30.08 25.82
N ALA A 323 -26.11 30.20 26.41
CA ALA A 323 -25.78 29.74 27.77
C ALA A 323 -26.79 30.17 28.86
N GLY A 324 -27.53 31.26 28.64
CA GLY A 324 -28.56 31.77 29.56
C GLY A 324 -29.90 31.05 29.53
N ASP A 325 -30.17 30.24 28.51
CA ASP A 325 -31.43 29.49 28.36
C ASP A 325 -31.34 28.05 28.93
N TYR A 326 -30.19 27.70 29.50
CA TYR A 326 -30.05 26.51 30.33
C TYR A 326 -30.76 26.69 31.68
N PRO A 327 -31.40 25.64 32.21
CA PRO A 327 -31.38 24.26 31.73
C PRO A 327 -32.52 23.89 30.74
N CYS A 328 -32.22 23.04 29.74
CA CYS A 328 -33.14 22.64 28.67
C CYS A 328 -34.17 21.57 29.09
N LEU A 329 -35.23 21.37 28.28
CA LEU A 329 -36.23 20.34 28.52
C LEU A 329 -35.80 18.98 27.92
N LEU A 330 -36.38 17.89 28.42
CA LEU A 330 -36.15 16.54 27.88
C LEU A 330 -36.44 16.43 26.37
N ALA A 331 -37.44 17.17 25.87
CA ALA A 331 -37.80 17.16 24.45
C ALA A 331 -36.66 17.68 23.57
N ASP A 332 -35.99 18.76 24.01
CA ASP A 332 -34.86 19.37 23.31
C ASP A 332 -33.65 18.43 23.35
N LEU A 333 -33.41 17.82 24.52
CA LEU A 333 -32.34 16.85 24.71
C LEU A 333 -32.54 15.58 23.87
N THR A 334 -33.77 15.10 23.67
CA THR A 334 -34.05 13.86 22.93
C THR A 334 -33.65 13.99 21.46
N THR A 335 -33.91 15.14 20.84
CA THR A 335 -33.49 15.44 19.47
C THR A 335 -31.96 15.47 19.37
N TRP A 336 -31.30 16.12 20.32
CA TRP A 336 -29.84 16.17 20.37
C TRP A 336 -29.20 14.77 20.60
N LEU A 337 -29.70 14.00 21.59
CA LEU A 337 -29.23 12.64 21.88
C LEU A 337 -29.42 11.67 20.72
N SER A 338 -30.43 11.88 19.87
CA SER A 338 -30.60 11.07 18.66
C SER A 338 -29.58 11.38 17.56
N ALA A 339 -28.94 12.56 17.64
CA ALA A 339 -27.91 13.01 16.71
C ALA A 339 -26.48 12.80 17.24
N THR A 340 -26.28 12.70 18.56
CA THR A 340 -24.98 12.45 19.19
C THR A 340 -24.90 11.01 19.71
N SER A 341 -24.15 10.15 19.02
CA SER A 341 -23.97 8.76 19.43
C SER A 341 -23.07 8.66 20.69
N GLU A 342 -23.58 7.92 21.68
CA GLU A 342 -22.97 7.52 22.96
C GLU A 342 -22.92 8.58 24.09
N VAL A 343 -23.99 8.62 24.89
CA VAL A 343 -23.89 9.07 26.29
C VAL A 343 -23.44 7.90 27.15
N SER A 344 -22.16 7.89 27.51
CA SER A 344 -21.66 6.98 28.53
C SER A 344 -21.92 7.57 29.93
N VAL A 345 -22.88 6.98 30.64
CA VAL A 345 -23.13 7.11 32.09
C VAL A 345 -23.74 8.44 32.57
N SER A 346 -24.85 8.34 33.29
CA SER A 346 -25.41 9.40 34.13
C SER A 346 -25.23 9.05 35.60
N GLU A 347 -24.42 9.80 36.35
CA GLU A 347 -24.42 9.77 37.81
C GLU A 347 -24.85 11.15 38.34
N CYS A 348 -26.01 11.20 38.98
CA CYS A 348 -26.44 12.38 39.72
C CYS A 348 -25.81 12.32 41.12
N TYR A 349 -24.95 13.27 41.45
CA TYR A 349 -24.58 13.50 42.85
C TYR A 349 -25.75 14.18 43.55
N GLU A 350 -26.45 13.45 44.41
CA GLU A 350 -27.25 14.05 45.47
C GLU A 350 -26.26 14.58 46.53
N SER A 351 -26.14 15.90 46.65
CA SER A 351 -25.49 16.49 47.82
C SER A 351 -26.50 16.49 48.97
N ASP A 352 -26.24 15.68 49.99
CA ASP A 352 -27.00 15.63 51.26
C ASP A 352 -27.16 17.00 51.93
#